data_AF-A0A7X8WT34-F1
#
_entry.id   AF-A0A7X8WT34-F1
#
_cell.length_a   1.000
_cell.length_b   1.000
_cell.length_c   1.000
_cell.angle_alpha   90.00
_cell.angle_beta   90.00
_cell.angle_gamma   90.00
#
_symmetry.space_group_name_H-M   'P 1'
#
loop_
_entity.id
_entity.type
_entity.pdbx_description
1 polymer ?
#
loop_
_entity_poly.entity_id
_entity_poly.type
_entity_poly.pdbx_seq_one_letter_code
_entity_poly.pdbx_strand_id
1 'polypeptide(L)'
;MTQNMAVFEALKIDQLSDRRRVHRWFLMLFVLASTVYLTEYDTQSIIDFNQRVTNFFTAQTPFPLPPNAWVISLLKETGLLIVALFFMLLYALHWLTEPMQAKRDNRFSDEEDILRINPLIIDLPLFTLKQNVTPLQAALRAFPSFLLIVTSTLIIYVVSRPLYGIPFYAIATMFSMSAFILVFDQKDIPSSLESSAALTEGMKFAIFVSFFLLRSVINFGENILLLIIGSKTTSDGLIRAFFFALKTLSFGRMAAITYRLAYYKESPAFKDRMDEQ
;
A
#
# COMPACT_ATOMS: atom_id res chain seq x y z
N MET A 1 18.52 9.09 8.91
CA MET A 1 18.12 7.69 8.68
C MET A 1 17.76 7.53 7.21
N THR A 2 18.40 6.63 6.44
CA THR A 2 18.30 6.60 4.98
C THR A 2 17.00 5.93 4.52
N GLN A 3 16.22 6.62 3.67
CA GLN A 3 14.95 6.13 3.09
C GLN A 3 15.07 4.74 2.46
N ASN A 4 16.26 4.40 1.96
CA ASN A 4 16.60 3.08 1.44
C ASN A 4 16.34 1.96 2.46
N MET A 5 16.60 2.17 3.74
CA MET A 5 16.43 1.16 4.79
C MET A 5 14.94 0.82 5.00
N ALA A 6 14.03 1.80 4.91
CA ALA A 6 12.60 1.57 5.06
C ALA A 6 12.00 0.77 3.89
N VAL A 7 12.49 1.01 2.66
CA VAL A 7 12.04 0.29 1.45
C VAL A 7 12.43 -1.19 1.52
N PHE A 8 13.68 -1.49 1.88
CA PHE A 8 14.12 -2.88 2.07
C PHE A 8 13.41 -3.56 3.23
N GLU A 9 13.09 -2.82 4.29
CA GLU A 9 12.32 -3.34 5.40
C GLU A 9 10.88 -3.67 4.99
N ALA A 10 10.26 -2.87 4.12
CA ALA A 10 8.92 -3.10 3.60
C ALA A 10 8.80 -4.38 2.74
N LEU A 11 9.88 -4.81 2.08
CA LEU A 11 9.90 -6.04 1.29
C LEU A 11 9.97 -7.31 2.14
N LYS A 12 10.34 -7.21 3.43
CA LYS A 12 10.47 -8.36 4.34
C LYS A 12 9.11 -8.82 4.88
N ILE A 13 8.14 -9.09 4.01
CA ILE A 13 6.76 -9.42 4.37
C ILE A 13 6.64 -10.58 5.37
N ASP A 14 7.57 -11.54 5.34
CA ASP A 14 7.57 -12.73 6.21
C ASP A 14 8.20 -12.52 7.59
N GLN A 15 8.69 -11.32 7.90
CA GLN A 15 9.24 -11.02 9.22
C GLN A 15 8.13 -10.56 10.18
N LEU A 16 7.27 -11.51 10.55
CA LEU A 16 6.22 -11.41 11.56
C LEU A 16 6.21 -12.67 12.44
N SER A 17 5.55 -12.60 13.61
CA SER A 17 5.53 -13.72 14.56
C SER A 17 4.72 -14.91 14.00
N ASP A 18 3.63 -14.64 13.29
CA ASP A 18 2.80 -15.64 12.62
C ASP A 18 3.03 -15.65 11.09
N ARG A 19 4.20 -16.15 10.68
CA ARG A 19 4.57 -16.27 9.24
C ARG A 19 3.54 -17.05 8.42
N ARG A 20 2.93 -18.08 9.02
CA ARG A 20 1.95 -18.95 8.35
C ARG A 20 0.72 -18.16 7.91
N ARG A 21 0.30 -17.17 8.69
CA ARG A 21 -0.84 -16.31 8.35
C ARG A 21 -0.52 -15.41 7.16
N VAL A 22 0.66 -14.81 7.13
CA VAL A 22 1.12 -13.97 6.01
C VAL A 22 1.20 -14.79 4.72
N HIS A 23 1.74 -16.01 4.79
CA HIS A 23 1.78 -16.92 3.63
C HIS A 23 0.39 -17.28 3.11
N ARG A 24 -0.60 -17.48 3.99
CA ARG A 24 -1.99 -17.70 3.57
C ARG A 24 -2.57 -16.48 2.87
N TRP A 25 -2.34 -15.28 3.38
CA TRP A 25 -2.78 -14.04 2.74
C TRP A 25 -2.13 -13.83 1.38
N PHE A 26 -0.82 -14.07 1.29
CA PHE A 26 -0.10 -14.05 0.03
C PHE A 26 -0.70 -15.03 -0.99
N LEU A 27 -0.93 -16.27 -0.58
CA LEU A 27 -1.51 -17.30 -1.43
C LEU A 27 -2.94 -16.94 -1.87
N MET A 28 -3.77 -16.43 -0.96
CA MET A 28 -5.11 -15.95 -1.30
C MET A 28 -5.08 -14.83 -2.35
N LEU A 29 -4.23 -13.82 -2.14
CA LEU A 29 -4.04 -12.72 -3.10
C LEU A 29 -3.54 -13.24 -4.45
N PHE A 30 -2.58 -14.16 -4.43
CA PHE A 30 -2.02 -14.77 -5.62
C PHE A 30 -3.06 -15.55 -6.41
N VAL A 31 -3.86 -16.40 -5.75
CA VAL A 31 -4.91 -17.19 -6.41
C VAL A 31 -5.98 -16.28 -6.99
N LEU A 32 -6.45 -15.30 -6.22
CA LEU A 32 -7.46 -14.35 -6.67
C LEU A 32 -6.96 -13.54 -7.87
N ALA A 33 -5.75 -13.00 -7.80
CA ALA A 33 -5.14 -12.29 -8.91
C ALA A 33 -4.90 -13.19 -10.12
N SER A 34 -4.48 -14.44 -9.92
CA SER A 34 -4.29 -15.41 -11.00
C SER A 34 -5.59 -15.68 -11.73
N THR A 35 -6.71 -15.84 -11.02
CA THR A 35 -8.02 -16.03 -11.68
C THR A 35 -8.41 -14.84 -12.56
N VAL A 36 -7.99 -13.62 -12.19
CA VAL A 36 -8.26 -12.42 -12.98
C VAL A 36 -7.29 -12.31 -14.16
N TYR A 37 -5.98 -12.43 -13.93
CA TYR A 37 -4.97 -12.25 -14.97
C TYR A 37 -4.92 -13.38 -16.00
N LEU A 38 -5.35 -14.59 -15.64
CA LEU A 38 -5.43 -15.72 -16.58
C LEU A 38 -6.73 -15.72 -17.41
N THR A 39 -7.71 -14.89 -17.05
CA THR A 39 -8.93 -14.78 -17.85
C THR A 39 -8.72 -13.84 -19.02
N GLU A 40 -8.68 -14.39 -20.23
CA GLU A 40 -8.62 -13.62 -21.46
C GLU A 40 -9.84 -12.70 -21.61
N TYR A 41 -9.61 -11.53 -22.17
CA TYR A 41 -10.62 -10.58 -22.58
C TYR A 41 -10.40 -10.24 -24.05
N ASP A 42 -11.48 -9.89 -24.74
CA ASP A 42 -11.44 -9.44 -26.13
C ASP A 42 -10.71 -8.08 -26.22
N THR A 43 -9.38 -8.15 -26.30
CA THR A 43 -8.48 -7.01 -26.37
C THR A 43 -8.73 -6.17 -27.62
N GLN A 44 -9.17 -6.81 -28.71
CA GLN A 44 -9.48 -6.13 -29.96
C GLN A 44 -10.65 -5.17 -29.79
N SER A 45 -11.73 -5.60 -29.14
CA SER A 45 -12.88 -4.73 -28.86
C SER A 45 -12.52 -3.51 -28.00
N ILE A 46 -11.57 -3.66 -27.08
CA ILE A 46 -11.07 -2.57 -26.23
C ILE A 46 -10.22 -1.58 -27.04
N ILE A 47 -9.35 -2.08 -27.92
CA ILE A 47 -8.53 -1.25 -28.81
C ILE A 47 -9.42 -0.44 -29.75
N ASP A 48 -10.40 -1.10 -30.38
CA ASP A 48 -11.36 -0.45 -31.27
C ASP A 48 -12.17 0.63 -30.55
N PHE A 49 -12.58 0.38 -29.30
CA PHE A 49 -13.27 1.37 -28.47
C PHE A 49 -12.37 2.59 -28.19
N ASN A 50 -11.12 2.39 -27.78
CA ASN A 50 -10.18 3.48 -27.50
C ASN A 50 -9.92 4.35 -28.75
N GLN A 51 -9.84 3.73 -29.92
CA GLN A 51 -9.73 4.46 -31.20
C GLN A 51 -10.98 5.28 -31.49
N ARG A 52 -12.18 4.72 -31.28
CA ARG A 52 -13.44 5.48 -31.45
C ARG A 52 -13.56 6.65 -30.48
N VAL A 53 -13.12 6.48 -29.23
CA VAL A 53 -13.07 7.58 -28.24
C VAL A 53 -12.10 8.67 -28.72
N THR A 54 -10.94 8.30 -29.24
CA THR A 54 -9.97 9.26 -29.78
C THR A 54 -10.58 10.03 -30.95
N ASN A 55 -11.24 9.33 -31.88
CA ASN A 55 -11.91 9.92 -33.04
C ASN A 55 -13.10 10.80 -32.65
N PHE A 56 -13.78 10.51 -31.53
CA PHE A 56 -14.82 11.39 -30.99
C PHE A 56 -14.26 12.77 -30.62
N PHE A 57 -13.11 12.81 -29.94
CA PHE A 57 -12.46 14.06 -29.52
C PHE A 57 -11.80 14.82 -30.67
N THR A 58 -11.37 14.14 -31.75
CA THR A 58 -10.63 14.77 -32.85
C THR A 58 -11.48 15.04 -34.09
N ALA A 59 -12.46 14.18 -34.39
CA ALA A 59 -13.22 14.19 -35.63
C ALA A 59 -14.75 14.35 -35.43
N GLN A 60 -15.20 14.66 -34.21
CA GLN A 60 -16.62 14.88 -33.87
C GLN A 60 -17.55 13.75 -34.32
N THR A 61 -17.09 12.49 -34.22
CA THR A 61 -17.93 11.32 -34.49
C THR A 61 -19.00 11.14 -33.39
N PRO A 62 -20.03 10.28 -33.57
CA PRO A 62 -20.98 9.98 -32.51
C PRO A 62 -20.30 9.42 -31.25
N PHE A 63 -20.87 9.69 -30.08
CA PHE A 63 -20.32 9.22 -28.81
C PHE A 63 -20.25 7.67 -28.78
N PRO A 64 -19.06 7.08 -28.60
CA PRO A 64 -18.92 5.63 -28.61
C PRO A 64 -19.42 5.02 -27.30
N LEU A 65 -20.24 3.97 -27.40
CA LEU A 65 -20.65 3.18 -26.24
C LEU A 65 -19.55 2.17 -25.88
N PRO A 66 -19.23 1.98 -24.58
CA PRO A 66 -18.22 1.03 -24.15
C PRO A 66 -18.69 -0.41 -24.41
N PRO A 67 -17.83 -1.28 -24.97
CA PRO A 67 -18.15 -2.69 -25.16
C PRO A 67 -18.15 -3.44 -23.82
N ASN A 68 -18.86 -4.58 -23.77
CA ASN A 68 -18.92 -5.43 -22.58
C ASN A 68 -17.53 -5.85 -22.07
N ALA A 69 -16.59 -6.12 -22.97
CA ALA A 69 -15.21 -6.49 -22.60
C ALA A 69 -14.49 -5.36 -21.83
N TRP A 70 -14.71 -4.10 -22.21
CA TRP A 70 -14.16 -2.94 -21.50
C TRP A 70 -14.74 -2.82 -20.09
N VAL A 71 -16.06 -2.98 -19.95
CA VAL A 71 -16.75 -2.94 -18.64
C VAL A 71 -16.27 -4.07 -17.73
N ILE A 72 -16.15 -5.29 -18.26
CA ILE A 72 -15.65 -6.45 -17.52
C ILE A 72 -14.19 -6.24 -17.09
N SER A 73 -13.34 -5.73 -17.98
CA SER A 73 -11.94 -5.41 -17.67
C SER A 73 -11.86 -4.41 -16.52
N LEU A 74 -12.63 -3.32 -16.59
CA LEU A 74 -12.67 -2.29 -15.55
C LEU A 74 -13.16 -2.86 -14.21
N LEU A 75 -14.20 -3.70 -14.23
CA LEU A 75 -14.75 -4.32 -13.03
C LEU A 75 -13.74 -5.27 -12.36
N LYS A 76 -12.99 -6.04 -13.16
CA LYS A 76 -11.89 -6.90 -12.69
C LYS A 76 -10.77 -6.10 -12.05
N GLU A 77 -10.28 -5.05 -12.71
CA GLU A 77 -9.22 -4.18 -12.19
C GLU A 77 -9.65 -3.46 -10.90
N THR A 78 -10.88 -2.94 -10.88
CA THR A 78 -11.45 -2.27 -9.71
C THR A 78 -11.64 -3.26 -8.56
N GLY A 79 -12.11 -4.47 -8.84
CA GLY A 79 -12.24 -5.54 -7.85
C GLY A 79 -10.90 -5.91 -7.23
N LEU A 80 -9.86 -6.10 -8.04
CA LEU A 80 -8.50 -6.35 -7.55
C LEU A 80 -7.97 -5.19 -6.71
N LEU A 81 -8.23 -3.94 -7.11
CA LEU A 81 -7.83 -2.77 -6.34
C LEU A 81 -8.49 -2.76 -4.96
N ILE A 82 -9.80 -3.01 -4.87
CA ILE A 82 -10.54 -3.07 -3.61
C ILE A 82 -9.97 -4.17 -2.69
N VAL A 83 -9.73 -5.36 -3.25
CA VAL A 83 -9.09 -6.48 -2.52
C VAL A 83 -7.70 -6.07 -2.03
N ALA A 84 -6.88 -5.46 -2.88
CA ALA A 84 -5.54 -5.01 -2.52
C ALA A 84 -5.58 -3.99 -1.38
N LEU A 85 -6.47 -3.00 -1.46
CA LEU A 85 -6.63 -1.98 -0.41
C LEU A 85 -7.03 -2.60 0.93
N PHE A 86 -7.92 -3.60 0.92
CA PHE A 86 -8.32 -4.31 2.14
C PHE A 86 -7.13 -5.06 2.75
N PHE A 87 -6.41 -5.84 1.96
CA PHE A 87 -5.25 -6.60 2.45
C PHE A 87 -4.08 -5.70 2.85
N MET A 88 -3.88 -4.55 2.20
CA MET A 88 -2.92 -3.52 2.63
C MET A 88 -3.25 -3.04 4.05
N LEU A 89 -4.51 -2.64 4.30
CA LEU A 89 -4.96 -2.18 5.61
C LEU A 89 -4.86 -3.29 6.67
N LEU A 90 -5.34 -4.49 6.34
CA LEU A 90 -5.32 -5.65 7.22
C LEU A 90 -3.89 -6.00 7.65
N TYR A 91 -2.98 -6.11 6.68
CA TYR A 91 -1.58 -6.45 6.94
C TYR A 91 -0.88 -5.34 7.72
N ALA A 92 -1.14 -4.07 7.39
CA ALA A 92 -0.58 -2.94 8.11
C ALA A 92 -1.00 -2.92 9.59
N LEU A 93 -2.29 -3.08 9.87
CA LEU A 93 -2.82 -3.15 11.24
C LEU A 93 -2.26 -4.34 12.01
N HIS A 94 -2.16 -5.49 11.35
CA HIS A 94 -1.57 -6.68 11.96
C HIS A 94 -0.12 -6.43 12.36
N TRP A 95 0.68 -5.85 11.47
CA TRP A 95 2.08 -5.53 11.73
C TRP A 95 2.27 -4.47 12.83
N LEU A 96 1.38 -3.46 12.90
CA LEU A 96 1.44 -2.42 13.93
C LEU A 96 1.12 -2.94 15.34
N THR A 97 0.32 -4.00 15.43
CA THR A 97 -0.26 -4.51 16.68
C THR A 97 0.42 -5.77 17.20
N GLU A 98 1.15 -6.50 16.35
CA GLU A 98 1.92 -7.65 16.80
C GLU A 98 3.17 -7.21 17.62
N PRO A 99 3.45 -7.87 18.75
CA PRO A 99 4.73 -7.73 19.41
C PRO A 99 5.81 -8.29 18.47
N MET A 100 6.69 -7.41 17.99
CA MET A 100 7.81 -7.84 17.17
C MET A 100 8.70 -8.74 18.02
N GLN A 101 8.72 -10.03 17.71
CA GLN A 101 9.65 -10.96 18.36
C GLN A 101 11.08 -10.47 18.08
N ALA A 102 11.78 -10.04 19.13
CA ALA A 102 13.23 -10.00 19.10
C ALA A 102 13.69 -11.37 18.59
N LYS A 103 14.42 -11.38 17.48
CA LYS A 103 14.90 -12.60 16.82
C LYS A 103 15.58 -13.45 17.88
N ARG A 104 14.92 -14.55 18.29
CA ARG A 104 15.27 -15.40 19.43
C ARG A 104 16.48 -16.29 19.10
N ASP A 105 17.57 -15.68 18.64
CA ASP A 105 18.77 -16.41 18.22
C ASP A 105 20.09 -15.89 18.80
N ASN A 106 20.12 -14.75 19.47
CA ASN A 106 21.36 -14.29 20.10
C ASN A 106 21.25 -14.37 21.63
N ARG A 107 21.68 -15.50 22.20
CA ARG A 107 22.03 -15.58 23.63
C ARG A 107 23.34 -14.83 23.96
N PHE A 108 23.98 -14.20 22.98
CA PHE A 108 25.27 -13.52 23.11
C PHE A 108 25.39 -12.35 22.11
N SER A 109 24.51 -11.36 22.18
CA SER A 109 24.81 -10.08 21.52
C SER A 109 24.60 -8.98 22.54
N ASP A 110 25.68 -8.25 22.82
CA ASP A 110 25.69 -7.03 23.63
C ASP A 110 24.56 -6.09 23.16
N GLU A 111 24.02 -5.29 24.08
CA GLU A 111 22.91 -4.36 23.81
C GLU A 111 23.19 -3.42 22.63
N GLU A 112 24.47 -3.15 22.33
CA GLU A 112 24.93 -2.39 21.17
C GLU A 112 24.73 -3.10 19.81
N ASP A 113 24.79 -4.43 19.77
CA ASP A 113 24.55 -5.20 18.54
C ASP A 113 23.06 -5.35 18.22
N ILE A 114 22.21 -5.35 19.26
CA ILE A 114 20.75 -5.33 19.10
C ILE A 114 20.36 -4.02 18.38
N LEU A 115 20.92 -2.88 18.79
CA LEU A 115 20.71 -1.56 18.16
C LEU A 115 21.13 -1.50 16.68
N ARG A 116 22.12 -2.32 16.26
CA ARG A 116 22.55 -2.42 14.85
C ARG A 116 21.61 -3.22 13.95
N ILE A 117 20.79 -4.12 14.50
CA ILE A 117 20.08 -5.13 13.71
C ILE A 117 18.78 -4.59 13.08
N ASN A 118 18.09 -3.64 13.72
CA ASN A 118 17.01 -2.88 13.08
C ASN A 118 16.53 -1.69 13.96
N PRO A 119 16.91 -0.44 13.65
CA PRO A 119 16.52 0.75 14.44
C PRO A 119 15.01 1.06 14.43
N LEU A 120 14.20 0.30 13.67
CA LEU A 120 12.73 0.36 13.69
C LEU A 120 12.07 -0.52 14.77
N ILE A 121 12.85 -1.36 15.47
CA ILE A 121 12.33 -2.51 16.23
C ILE A 121 12.44 -2.37 17.75
N ILE A 122 13.37 -1.58 18.31
CA ILE A 122 13.80 -1.84 19.69
C ILE A 122 13.09 -1.01 20.77
N ASP A 123 12.56 0.18 20.46
CA ASP A 123 12.10 1.10 21.53
C ASP A 123 10.71 1.74 21.33
N LEU A 124 9.94 1.33 20.32
CA LEU A 124 8.68 2.02 20.00
C LEU A 124 7.47 1.38 20.69
N PRO A 125 6.55 2.18 21.27
CA PRO A 125 5.37 1.67 21.94
C PRO A 125 4.51 0.87 20.95
N LEU A 126 4.05 -0.31 21.39
CA LEU A 126 3.12 -1.11 20.62
C LEU A 126 1.82 -0.32 20.44
N PHE A 127 1.34 -0.21 19.19
CA PHE A 127 0.01 0.35 18.96
C PHE A 127 -1.01 -0.66 19.47
N THR A 128 -1.75 -0.29 20.51
CA THR A 128 -2.78 -1.15 21.10
C THR A 128 -4.13 -0.85 20.45
N LEU A 129 -4.75 -1.87 19.87
CA LEU A 129 -6.16 -1.81 19.52
C LEU A 129 -6.99 -1.77 20.80
N LYS A 130 -8.22 -1.26 20.70
CA LYS A 130 -9.21 -1.34 21.79
C LYS A 130 -9.33 -2.79 22.27
N GLN A 131 -9.48 -2.96 23.58
CA GLN A 131 -9.57 -4.28 24.23
C GLN A 131 -10.52 -5.22 23.45
N ASN A 132 -10.02 -6.42 23.14
CA ASN A 132 -10.73 -7.51 22.44
C ASN A 132 -11.04 -7.31 20.95
N VAL A 133 -10.47 -6.29 20.28
CA VAL A 133 -10.62 -6.14 18.82
C VAL A 133 -9.46 -6.80 18.08
N THR A 134 -9.76 -7.76 17.21
CA THR A 134 -8.74 -8.37 16.33
C THR A 134 -8.38 -7.42 15.18
N PRO A 135 -7.15 -7.49 14.61
CA PRO A 135 -6.77 -6.68 13.44
C PRO A 135 -7.72 -6.84 12.25
N LEU A 136 -8.30 -8.04 12.08
CA LEU A 136 -9.29 -8.30 11.04
C LEU A 136 -10.60 -7.53 11.28
N GLN A 137 -11.12 -7.53 12.52
CA GLN A 137 -12.32 -6.78 12.87
C GLN A 137 -12.09 -5.27 12.76
N ALA A 138 -10.92 -4.79 13.17
CA ALA A 138 -10.53 -3.39 13.01
C ALA A 138 -10.48 -3.00 11.53
N ALA A 139 -9.84 -3.82 10.69
CA ALA A 139 -9.77 -3.59 9.25
C ALA A 139 -11.17 -3.57 8.62
N LEU A 140 -12.03 -4.56 8.93
CA LEU A 140 -13.39 -4.62 8.40
C LEU A 140 -14.24 -3.39 8.77
N ARG A 141 -14.08 -2.89 10.00
CA ARG A 141 -14.82 -1.70 10.47
C ARG A 141 -14.34 -0.42 9.79
N ALA A 142 -13.03 -0.27 9.60
CA ALA A 142 -12.44 0.93 9.02
C ALA A 142 -12.44 0.93 7.48
N PHE A 143 -12.59 -0.24 6.85
CA PHE A 143 -12.47 -0.38 5.40
C PHE A 143 -13.46 0.47 4.59
N PRO A 144 -14.77 0.60 4.96
CA PRO A 144 -15.68 1.47 4.23
C PRO A 144 -15.24 2.94 4.25
N SER A 145 -14.82 3.45 5.41
CA SER A 145 -14.32 4.81 5.57
C SER A 145 -13.02 5.02 4.80
N PHE A 146 -12.11 4.04 4.84
CA PHE A 146 -10.89 4.07 4.05
C PHE A 146 -11.17 4.10 2.54
N LEU A 147 -12.12 3.29 2.07
CA LEU A 147 -12.53 3.26 0.67
C LEU A 147 -13.09 4.62 0.24
N LEU A 148 -13.93 5.26 1.06
CA LEU A 148 -14.44 6.61 0.80
C LEU A 148 -13.32 7.64 0.67
N ILE A 149 -12.30 7.60 1.53
CA ILE A 149 -11.14 8.49 1.46
C ILE A 149 -10.37 8.26 0.14
N VAL A 150 -10.09 7.01 -0.20
CA VAL A 150 -9.37 6.65 -1.44
C VAL A 150 -10.16 7.09 -2.67
N THR A 151 -11.47 6.81 -2.73
CA THR A 151 -12.31 7.24 -3.86
C THR A 151 -12.43 8.75 -3.97
N SER A 152 -12.48 9.47 -2.84
CA SER A 152 -12.50 10.93 -2.85
C SER A 152 -11.19 11.51 -3.40
N THR A 153 -10.06 10.86 -3.09
CA THR A 153 -8.75 11.25 -3.63
C THR A 153 -8.65 11.01 -5.14
N LEU A 154 -9.48 10.11 -5.71
CA LEU A 154 -9.54 9.88 -7.16
C LEU A 154 -10.12 11.08 -7.93
N ILE A 155 -11.06 11.82 -7.33
CA ILE A 155 -11.57 13.08 -7.90
C ILE A 155 -10.41 14.08 -8.02
N ILE A 156 -9.61 14.18 -6.97
CA ILE A 156 -8.43 15.05 -6.91
C ILE A 156 -7.40 14.62 -7.96
N TYR A 157 -7.19 13.31 -8.15
CA TYR A 157 -6.33 12.79 -9.21
C TYR A 157 -6.76 13.30 -10.60
N VAL A 158 -8.05 13.19 -10.94
CA VAL A 158 -8.57 13.63 -12.24
C VAL A 158 -8.38 15.14 -12.42
N VAL A 159 -8.72 15.94 -11.42
CA VAL A 159 -8.59 17.40 -11.45
C VAL A 159 -7.12 17.84 -11.50
N SER A 160 -6.21 17.06 -10.93
CA SER A 160 -4.78 17.37 -10.90
C SER A 160 -4.01 17.07 -12.19
N ARG A 161 -4.63 16.40 -13.18
CA ARG A 161 -3.97 16.03 -14.45
C ARG A 161 -3.33 17.21 -15.20
N PRO A 162 -3.96 18.40 -15.32
CA PRO A 162 -3.35 19.56 -15.97
C PRO A 162 -2.09 20.08 -15.25
N LEU A 163 -1.93 19.77 -13.97
CA LEU A 163 -0.83 20.20 -13.11
C LEU A 163 0.19 19.07 -12.87
N TYR A 164 0.35 18.18 -13.87
CA TYR A 164 1.25 17.02 -13.81
C TYR A 164 1.01 16.08 -12.62
N GLY A 165 -0.18 16.13 -12.00
CA GLY A 165 -0.51 15.33 -10.82
C GLY A 165 0.17 15.77 -9.52
N ILE A 166 0.92 16.88 -9.50
CA ILE A 166 1.61 17.39 -8.30
C ILE A 166 0.63 17.59 -7.12
N PRO A 167 -0.55 18.24 -7.30
CA PRO A 167 -1.52 18.40 -6.22
C PRO A 167 -2.02 17.08 -5.65
N PHE A 168 -2.18 16.07 -6.50
CA PHE A 168 -2.61 14.75 -6.07
C PHE A 168 -1.58 14.09 -5.16
N TYR A 169 -0.29 14.14 -5.50
CA TYR A 169 0.75 13.55 -4.65
C TYR A 169 0.85 14.25 -3.29
N ALA A 170 0.71 15.57 -3.25
CA ALA A 170 0.70 16.33 -2.00
C ALA A 170 -0.49 15.91 -1.11
N ILE A 171 -1.69 15.78 -1.67
CA ILE A 171 -2.88 15.42 -0.91
C ILE A 171 -2.90 13.93 -0.52
N ALA A 172 -2.50 13.04 -1.42
CA ALA A 172 -2.39 11.61 -1.14
C ALA A 172 -1.39 11.33 -0.01
N THR A 173 -0.28 12.08 0.06
CA THR A 173 0.66 11.98 1.18
C THR A 173 0.07 12.56 2.46
N MET A 174 -0.64 13.70 2.41
CA MET A 174 -1.34 14.26 3.58
C MET A 174 -2.35 13.28 4.19
N PHE A 175 -3.09 12.54 3.38
CA PHE A 175 -4.15 11.62 3.84
C PHE A 175 -3.68 10.17 4.02
N SER A 176 -2.39 9.91 3.81
CA SER A 176 -1.84 8.55 3.83
C SER A 176 -1.99 7.84 5.19
N MET A 177 -2.12 8.59 6.29
CA MET A 177 -2.21 8.05 7.66
C MET A 177 -3.64 8.02 8.21
N SER A 178 -4.61 8.59 7.49
CA SER A 178 -5.99 8.74 7.98
C SER A 178 -6.63 7.41 8.36
N ALA A 179 -6.35 6.34 7.61
CA ALA A 179 -6.87 5.00 7.92
C ALA A 179 -6.40 4.48 9.29
N PHE A 180 -5.16 4.77 9.68
CA PHE A 180 -4.63 4.35 10.98
C PHE A 180 -5.19 5.20 12.11
N ILE A 181 -5.33 6.52 11.89
CA ILE A 181 -5.91 7.44 12.86
C ILE A 181 -7.39 7.10 13.12
N LEU A 182 -8.15 6.72 12.09
CA LEU A 182 -9.51 6.20 12.25
C LEU A 182 -9.56 4.97 13.17
N VAL A 183 -8.56 4.09 13.09
CA VAL A 183 -8.54 2.82 13.84
C VAL A 183 -8.01 2.99 15.27
N PHE A 184 -6.88 3.69 15.45
CA PHE A 184 -6.19 3.82 16.74
C PHE A 184 -6.74 4.99 17.56
N ASP A 185 -6.96 6.15 16.95
CA ASP A 185 -7.46 7.34 17.66
C ASP A 185 -9.00 7.39 17.73
N GLN A 186 -9.71 6.50 17.03
CA GLN A 186 -11.19 6.44 16.96
C GLN A 186 -11.84 7.78 16.57
N LYS A 187 -11.15 8.55 15.72
CA LYS A 187 -11.61 9.84 15.19
C LYS A 187 -12.60 9.66 14.04
N ASP A 188 -13.43 10.68 13.78
CA ASP A 188 -14.27 10.75 12.58
C ASP A 188 -13.44 11.05 11.32
N ILE A 189 -13.99 10.77 10.13
CA ILE A 189 -13.30 10.95 8.84
C ILE A 189 -12.66 12.35 8.71
N PRO A 190 -13.37 13.48 8.93
CA PRO A 190 -12.76 14.80 8.78
C PRO A 190 -11.61 15.03 9.76
N SER A 191 -11.81 14.71 11.04
CA SER A 191 -10.76 14.85 12.07
C SER A 191 -9.57 13.94 11.83
N SER A 192 -9.77 12.77 11.20
CA SER A 192 -8.69 11.85 10.82
C SER A 192 -7.87 12.35 9.63
N LEU A 193 -8.49 13.08 8.70
CA LEU A 193 -7.80 13.71 7.57
C LEU A 193 -6.94 14.88 8.05
N GLU A 194 -7.50 15.72 8.94
CA GLU A 194 -6.78 16.84 9.56
C GLU A 194 -5.60 16.34 10.39
N SER A 195 -5.82 15.36 11.27
CA SER A 195 -4.75 14.78 12.08
C SER A 195 -3.67 14.11 11.20
N SER A 196 -4.06 13.47 10.09
CA SER A 196 -3.10 12.89 9.14
C SER A 196 -2.28 13.96 8.43
N ALA A 197 -2.90 15.09 8.07
CA ALA A 197 -2.20 16.20 7.41
C ALA A 197 -1.17 16.85 8.34
N ALA A 198 -1.49 16.99 9.63
CA ALA A 198 -0.57 17.45 10.67
C ALA A 198 0.56 16.43 10.89
N LEU A 199 0.22 15.16 11.10
CA LEU A 199 1.18 14.09 11.39
C LEU A 199 2.18 13.84 10.24
N THR A 200 1.79 14.15 9.01
CA THR A 200 2.67 14.02 7.83
C THR A 200 3.46 15.29 7.50
N GLU A 201 3.29 16.36 8.30
CA GLU A 201 3.98 17.62 8.09
C GLU A 201 5.51 17.46 8.18
N GLY A 202 6.21 18.03 7.20
CA GLY A 202 7.66 17.87 7.04
C GLY A 202 8.14 16.47 6.62
N MET A 203 7.24 15.50 6.36
CA MET A 203 7.62 14.17 5.86
C MET A 203 7.01 13.81 4.50
N LYS A 204 6.11 14.64 3.96
CA LYS A 204 5.38 14.40 2.68
C LYS A 204 6.30 13.93 1.55
N PHE A 205 7.42 14.60 1.34
CA PHE A 205 8.40 14.21 0.32
C PHE A 205 9.06 12.86 0.62
N ALA A 206 9.44 12.60 1.87
CA ALA A 206 10.04 11.34 2.27
C ALA A 206 9.08 10.15 2.13
N ILE A 207 7.81 10.36 2.48
CA ILE A 207 6.73 9.38 2.27
C ILE A 207 6.59 9.11 0.77
N PHE A 208 6.44 10.15 -0.04
CA PHE A 208 6.33 10.03 -1.49
C PHE A 208 7.50 9.24 -2.09
N VAL A 209 8.73 9.63 -1.80
CA VAL A 209 9.93 8.97 -2.33
C VAL A 209 10.00 7.51 -1.91
N SER A 210 9.66 7.19 -0.66
CA SER A 210 9.73 5.80 -0.18
C SER A 210 8.72 4.89 -0.89
N PHE A 211 7.46 5.35 -1.05
CA PHE A 211 6.46 4.61 -1.81
C PHE A 211 6.80 4.52 -3.30
N PHE A 212 7.36 5.59 -3.87
CA PHE A 212 7.83 5.63 -5.25
C PHE A 212 8.98 4.63 -5.48
N LEU A 213 9.97 4.59 -4.59
CA LEU A 213 11.09 3.66 -4.66
C LEU A 213 10.62 2.21 -4.50
N LEU A 214 9.75 1.94 -3.53
CA LEU A 214 9.17 0.60 -3.35
C LEU A 214 8.44 0.15 -4.62
N ARG A 215 7.59 1.01 -5.18
CA ARG A 215 6.90 0.74 -6.45
C ARG A 215 7.90 0.45 -7.57
N SER A 216 8.94 1.26 -7.68
CA SER A 216 9.95 1.17 -8.75
C SER A 216 10.74 -0.12 -8.66
N VAL A 217 11.22 -0.50 -7.46
CA VAL A 217 11.98 -1.74 -7.23
C VAL A 217 11.12 -2.97 -7.58
N ILE A 218 9.88 -3.01 -7.12
CA ILE A 218 9.01 -4.16 -7.37
C ILE A 218 8.63 -4.23 -8.86
N ASN A 219 8.27 -3.10 -9.49
CA ASN A 219 7.97 -3.06 -10.92
C ASN A 219 9.19 -3.43 -11.78
N PHE A 220 10.40 -3.04 -11.38
CA PHE A 220 11.63 -3.43 -12.07
C PHE A 220 11.82 -4.95 -12.03
N GLY A 221 11.65 -5.56 -10.86
CA GLY A 221 11.69 -7.02 -10.72
C GLY A 221 10.63 -7.73 -11.56
N GLU A 222 9.40 -7.22 -11.57
CA GLU A 222 8.32 -7.74 -12.41
C GLU A 222 8.68 -7.68 -13.89
N ASN A 223 9.09 -6.51 -14.38
CA ASN A 223 9.42 -6.31 -15.79
C ASN A 223 10.59 -7.18 -16.25
N ILE A 224 11.61 -7.40 -15.40
CA ILE A 224 12.69 -8.34 -15.70
C ILE A 224 12.16 -9.76 -15.84
N LEU A 225 11.32 -10.21 -14.90
CA LEU A 225 10.79 -11.57 -14.94
C LEU A 225 9.87 -11.79 -16.14
N LEU A 226 9.07 -10.77 -16.49
CA LEU A 226 8.26 -10.76 -17.71
C LEU A 226 9.11 -10.76 -18.97
N LEU A 227 10.24 -10.05 -19.00
CA LEU A 227 11.14 -10.07 -20.16
C LEU A 227 11.78 -11.45 -20.38
N ILE A 228 12.14 -12.15 -19.30
CA ILE A 228 12.83 -13.45 -19.37
C ILE A 228 11.84 -14.60 -19.67
N ILE A 229 10.64 -14.57 -19.06
CA ILE A 229 9.72 -15.72 -19.02
C ILE A 229 8.39 -15.43 -19.74
N GLY A 230 8.05 -14.17 -19.99
CA GLY A 230 6.73 -13.70 -20.46
C GLY A 230 6.40 -13.95 -21.93
N SER A 231 6.92 -15.03 -22.53
CA SER A 231 6.58 -15.42 -23.90
C SER A 231 5.23 -16.14 -24.02
N LYS A 232 4.65 -16.61 -22.90
CA LYS A 232 3.33 -17.26 -22.85
C LYS A 232 2.36 -16.42 -22.03
N THR A 233 1.11 -16.30 -22.49
CA THR A 233 0.04 -15.56 -21.78
C THR A 233 -0.18 -16.07 -20.36
N THR A 234 -0.06 -17.38 -20.16
CA THR A 234 -0.17 -18.03 -18.86
C THR A 234 0.97 -17.68 -17.91
N SER A 235 2.22 -17.59 -18.40
CA SER A 235 3.35 -17.20 -17.56
C SER A 235 3.30 -15.72 -17.19
N ASP A 236 2.93 -14.84 -18.13
CA ASP A 236 2.71 -13.41 -17.87
C ASP A 236 1.65 -13.20 -16.77
N GLY A 237 0.49 -13.87 -16.88
CA GLY A 237 -0.58 -13.76 -15.89
C GLY A 237 -0.18 -14.21 -14.48
N LEU A 238 0.57 -15.32 -14.35
CA LEU A 238 1.06 -15.81 -13.06
C LEU A 238 2.13 -14.90 -12.46
N ILE A 239 3.03 -14.35 -13.28
CA ILE A 239 4.04 -13.40 -12.83
C ILE A 239 3.36 -12.14 -12.28
N ARG A 240 2.40 -11.56 -13.04
CA ARG A 240 1.60 -10.41 -12.58
C ARG A 240 0.85 -10.71 -11.29
N ALA A 241 0.26 -11.90 -11.16
CA ALA A 241 -0.43 -12.30 -9.94
C ALA A 241 0.50 -12.39 -8.72
N PHE A 242 1.72 -12.93 -8.91
CA PHE A 242 2.73 -13.01 -7.87
C PHE A 242 3.15 -11.61 -7.41
N PHE A 243 3.48 -10.74 -8.36
CA PHE A 243 3.87 -9.36 -8.05
C PHE A 243 2.72 -8.53 -7.49
N PHE A 244 1.47 -8.80 -7.87
CA PHE A 244 0.30 -8.20 -7.26
C PHE A 244 0.22 -8.52 -5.75
N ALA A 245 0.36 -9.80 -5.37
CA ALA A 245 0.35 -10.21 -3.97
C ALA A 245 1.52 -9.59 -3.18
N LEU A 246 2.73 -9.62 -3.77
CA LEU A 246 3.93 -9.04 -3.17
C LEU A 246 3.80 -7.53 -2.95
N LYS A 247 3.32 -6.79 -3.96
CA LYS A 247 3.07 -5.34 -3.87
C LYS A 247 2.06 -5.07 -2.77
N THR A 248 0.94 -5.77 -2.75
CA THR A 248 -0.13 -5.55 -1.77
C THR A 248 0.39 -5.63 -0.34
N LEU A 249 1.11 -6.69 0.02
CA LEU A 249 1.64 -6.85 1.38
C LEU A 249 2.79 -5.88 1.68
N SER A 250 3.68 -5.63 0.71
CA SER A 250 4.82 -4.72 0.89
C SER A 250 4.36 -3.26 1.08
N PHE A 251 3.35 -2.83 0.34
CA PHE A 251 2.74 -1.50 0.50
C PHE A 251 2.02 -1.38 1.85
N GLY A 252 1.35 -2.44 2.32
CA GLY A 252 0.80 -2.49 3.68
C GLY A 252 1.90 -2.34 4.74
N ARG A 253 3.02 -3.05 4.59
CA ARG A 253 4.19 -2.93 5.48
C ARG A 253 4.75 -1.51 5.47
N MET A 254 4.91 -0.92 4.29
CA MET A 254 5.42 0.43 4.13
C MET A 254 4.51 1.48 4.78
N ALA A 255 3.20 1.34 4.63
CA ALA A 255 2.23 2.23 5.28
C ALA A 255 2.32 2.15 6.80
N ALA A 256 2.44 0.95 7.36
CA ALA A 256 2.65 0.74 8.79
C ALA A 256 3.98 1.33 9.30
N ILE A 257 5.09 1.08 8.59
CA ILE A 257 6.41 1.67 8.91
C ILE A 257 6.32 3.19 8.91
N THR A 258 5.68 3.75 7.89
CA THR A 258 5.53 5.20 7.74
C THR A 258 4.70 5.79 8.88
N TYR A 259 3.58 5.17 9.23
CA TYR A 259 2.73 5.60 10.34
C TYR A 259 3.49 5.59 11.66
N ARG A 260 4.22 4.50 11.92
CA ARG A 260 5.03 4.36 13.13
C ARG A 260 6.10 5.46 13.22
N LEU A 261 6.83 5.72 12.12
CA LEU A 261 7.84 6.78 12.07
C LEU A 261 7.24 8.16 12.27
N ALA A 262 6.08 8.41 11.66
CA ALA A 262 5.41 9.70 11.74
C ALA A 262 4.88 9.99 13.15
N TYR A 263 4.25 8.99 13.78
CA TYR A 263 3.80 9.09 15.16
C TYR A 263 4.94 9.31 16.15
N TYR A 264 6.08 8.63 15.93
CA TYR A 264 7.25 8.77 16.80
C TYR A 264 7.89 10.16 16.72
N LYS A 265 7.93 10.78 15.53
CA LYS A 265 8.40 12.16 15.34
C LYS A 265 7.63 13.16 16.20
N GLU A 266 6.34 12.94 16.42
CA GLU A 266 5.49 13.81 17.24
C GLU A 266 5.47 13.44 18.73
N SER A 267 6.00 12.28 19.11
CA SER A 267 5.99 11.83 20.50
C SER A 267 6.97 12.64 21.37
N PRO A 268 6.56 13.11 22.56
CA PRO A 268 7.42 13.89 23.46
C PRO A 268 8.70 13.14 23.85
N ALA A 269 8.66 11.79 23.94
CA ALA A 269 9.82 10.95 24.25
C ALA A 269 10.93 10.96 23.17
N PHE A 270 10.67 11.49 21.97
CA PHE A 270 11.67 11.70 20.93
C PHE A 270 12.23 13.13 20.90
N LYS A 271 11.44 14.14 21.33
CA LYS A 271 11.96 15.50 21.54
C LYS A 271 13.04 15.51 22.62
N ASP A 272 12.76 14.89 23.76
CA ASP A 272 13.73 14.82 24.87
C ASP A 272 15.04 14.11 24.45
N ARG A 273 14.97 13.09 23.58
CA ARG A 273 16.17 12.37 23.09
C ARG A 273 16.93 13.07 21.96
N MET A 274 16.29 13.99 21.22
CA MET A 274 16.94 14.80 20.19
C MET A 274 17.50 16.11 20.75
N ASP A 275 16.97 16.58 21.89
CA ASP A 275 17.52 17.73 22.64
C ASP A 275 18.73 17.32 23.51
N GLU A 276 18.94 16.02 23.74
CA GLU A 276 20.11 15.44 24.41
C GLU A 276 21.28 15.05 23.46
N GLN A 277 21.16 15.30 22.15
CA GLN A 277 22.24 15.10 21.15
C GLN A 277 22.76 16.42 20.58
#